data_AF-A0A392TJM4-F1
#
_entry.id   AF-A0A392TJM4-F1
#
_cell.length_a   1.000
_cell.length_b   1.000
_cell.length_c   1.000
_cell.angle_alpha   90.00
_cell.angle_beta   90.00
_cell.angle_gamma   90.00
#
_symmetry.space_group_name_H-M   'P 1'
#
loop_
_entity.id
_entity.type
_entity.pdbx_description
1 polymer ?
#
loop_
_entity_poly.entity_id
_entity_poly.type
_entity_poly.pdbx_seq_one_letter_code
_entity_poly.pdbx_strand_id
1 'polypeptide(L)' 'MAPFKALYGRRCRTPLCWYESSESVVLGPEIVQETTEKIKVIREKMRASQSCQ' A
#
# COMPACT_ATOMS: atom_id res chain seq x y z
N MET A 1 19.86 -21.26 -26.25
CA MET A 1 19.20 -20.20 -25.48
C MET A 1 17.82 -20.72 -25.07
N ALA A 2 17.62 -21.12 -23.81
CA ALA A 2 16.29 -21.56 -23.37
C ALA A 2 15.36 -20.33 -23.26
N PRO A 3 14.13 -20.37 -23.81
CA PRO A 3 13.24 -19.22 -23.75
C PRO A 3 12.89 -18.88 -22.30
N PHE A 4 12.82 -17.58 -21.98
CA PHE A 4 12.50 -17.06 -20.65
C PHE A 4 11.29 -17.75 -19.99
N LYS A 5 10.27 -18.10 -20.80
CA LYS A 5 9.09 -18.86 -20.37
C LYS A 5 9.37 -20.28 -19.84
N ALA A 6 10.42 -20.96 -20.29
CA ALA A 6 10.77 -22.30 -19.83
C ALA A 6 11.48 -22.26 -18.47
N LEU A 7 12.24 -21.20 -18.19
CA LEU A 7 12.94 -21.00 -16.92
C LEU A 7 12.00 -20.54 -15.80
N TYR A 8 10.98 -19.74 -16.14
CA TYR A 8 10.04 -19.14 -15.20
C TYR A 8 8.59 -19.58 -15.48
N GLY A 9 8.39 -20.77 -16.06
CA GLY A 9 7.10 -21.29 -16.55
C GLY A 9 5.99 -21.46 -15.50
N ARG A 10 6.27 -21.10 -14.25
CA ARG A 10 5.33 -20.92 -13.16
C ARG A 10 5.59 -19.52 -12.58
N ARG A 11 4.55 -18.75 -12.21
CA ARG A 11 4.73 -17.45 -11.53
C ARG A 11 5.73 -17.64 -10.39
N CYS A 12 6.97 -17.18 -10.56
CA CYS A 12 7.96 -17.25 -9.51
C CYS A 12 7.46 -16.40 -8.35
N ARG A 13 6.99 -17.06 -7.29
CA ARG A 13 6.85 -16.43 -5.98
C ARG A 13 8.26 -16.34 -5.41
N THR A 14 8.99 -15.32 -5.85
CA THR A 14 10.25 -14.94 -5.21
C THR A 14 9.93 -14.59 -3.75
N PRO A 15 10.71 -15.01 -2.74
CA PRO A 15 10.49 -14.64 -1.34
C PRO A 15 10.46 -13.12 -1.14
N LEU A 16 11.13 -12.38 -2.02
CA LEU A 16 11.08 -10.92 -2.12
C LEU A 16 9.67 -10.35 -2.37
N CYS A 17 8.74 -11.16 -2.89
CA CYS A 17 7.33 -10.80 -3.13
C CYS A 17 6.39 -11.51 -2.14
N TRP A 18 6.94 -12.03 -1.04
CA TRP A 18 6.17 -12.47 0.12
C TRP A 18 6.08 -11.34 1.16
N TYR A 19 5.92 -10.09 0.70
CA TYR A 19 5.27 -9.12 1.58
C TYR A 19 3.82 -9.54 1.66
N GLU A 20 3.57 -10.39 2.64
CA GLU A 20 2.27 -10.77 3.14
C GLU A 20 1.44 -9.50 3.32
N SER A 21 0.68 -9.17 2.27
CA SER A 21 -0.46 -8.26 2.37
C SER A 21 -1.57 -8.84 3.26
N SER A 22 -1.31 -9.95 3.98
CA SER A 22 -2.05 -10.35 5.17
C SER A 22 -1.77 -9.47 6.38
N GLU A 23 -0.62 -8.79 6.48
CA GLU A 23 -0.37 -7.80 7.55
C GLU A 23 -1.08 -6.47 7.28
N SER A 24 -1.33 -6.12 6.02
CA SER A 24 -2.17 -4.96 5.70
C SER A 24 -3.66 -5.17 6.04
N VAL A 25 -4.06 -6.36 6.48
CA VAL A 25 -5.47 -6.75 6.69
C VAL A 25 -5.83 -6.90 8.18
N VAL A 26 -4.93 -6.62 9.14
CA VAL A 26 -5.27 -6.68 10.58
C VAL A 26 -4.83 -5.44 11.36
N LEU A 27 -4.87 -4.26 10.74
CA LEU A 27 -4.99 -3.04 11.54
C LEU A 27 -6.44 -2.98 12.00
N GLY A 28 -6.67 -3.14 13.31
CA GLY A 28 -8.02 -3.12 13.89
C GLY A 28 -8.82 -1.88 13.46
N PRO A 29 -10.16 -1.96 13.48
CA PRO A 29 -11.02 -0.87 13.01
C PRO A 29 -10.71 0.48 13.69
N GLU A 30 -10.20 0.46 14.92
CA GLU A 30 -9.75 1.63 15.66
C GLU A 30 -8.57 2.34 14.97
N ILE A 31 -7.58 1.59 14.49
CA ILE A 31 -6.39 2.16 13.85
C ILE A 31 -6.73 2.68 12.45
N VAL A 32 -7.63 2.00 11.74
CA VAL A 32 -8.15 2.48 10.45
C VAL A 32 -8.93 3.78 10.64
N GLN A 33 -9.75 3.89 11.68
CA GLN A 33 -10.48 5.12 12.01
C GLN A 33 -9.53 6.26 12.39
N GLU A 34 -8.56 6.00 13.28
CA GLU A 34 -7.60 7.01 13.73
C GLU A 34 -6.75 7.54 12.55
N THR A 35 -6.26 6.65 11.69
CA THR A 35 -5.49 7.05 10.49
C THR A 35 -6.35 7.82 9.50
N THR A 36 -7.62 7.43 9.31
CA THR A 36 -8.56 8.15 8.43
C THR A 36 -8.81 9.58 8.92
N GLU A 37 -9.01 9.78 10.22
CA GLU A 37 -9.20 11.12 10.79
C GLU A 37 -7.94 12.00 10.63
N LYS A 38 -6.75 11.43 10.86
CA LYS A 38 -5.48 12.15 10.62
C LYS A 38 -5.33 12.55 9.15
N ILE A 39 -5.70 11.68 8.21
CA ILE A 39 -5.67 11.97 6.76
C ILE A 39 -6.63 13.12 6.41
N LYS A 40 -7.83 13.17 7.01
CA LYS A 40 -8.78 14.29 6.79
C LYS A 40 -8.17 15.62 7.21
N VAL A 41 -7.59 15.70 8.40
CA VAL A 41 -6.94 16.93 8.91
C VAL A 41 -5.81 17.39 8.00
N ILE A 42 -4.97 16.47 7.52
CA ILE A 42 -3.88 16.81 6.60
C ILE A 42 -4.44 17.37 5.28
N ARG A 43 -5.49 16.74 4.75
CA ARG A 43 -6.15 17.19 3.50
C ARG A 43 -6.76 18.57 3.63
N GLU A 44 -7.40 18.88 4.75
CA GLU A 44 -7.95 20.21 5.02
C GLU A 44 -6.85 21.26 5.13
N LYS A 45 -5.76 20.96 5.85
CA LYS A 45 -4.60 21.86 5.94
C LYS A 45 -3.95 22.12 4.59
N MET A 46 -3.80 21.09 3.77
CA MET A 46 -3.26 21.25 2.40
C MET A 46 -4.17 22.13 1.54
N ARG A 47 -5.50 21.93 1.61
CA ARG A 47 -6.47 22.77 0.88
C ARG A 47 -6.45 24.22 1.36
N ALA A 48 -6.36 24.43 2.67
CA ALA A 48 -6.24 25.77 3.25
C ALA A 48 -4.96 26.46 2.78
N SER A 49 -3.83 25.75 2.78
CA SER A 49 -2.56 26.26 2.25
C SER A 49 -2.63 26.56 0.75
N GLN A 50 -3.31 25.72 -0.02
CA GLN A 50 -3.45 25.89 -1.47
C GLN A 50 -4.42 27.02 -1.83
N SER A 51 -5.44 27.28 -1.02
CA SER A 51 -6.38 28.39 -1.21
C SER A 51 -5.78 29.76 -0.88
N CYS A 52 -4.66 29.80 -0.16
CA CYS A 52 -3.92 31.04 0.14
C CYS A 52 -2.85 31.37 -0.93
N GLN A 53 -2.65 30.50 -1.91
CA GLN A 53 -1.72 30.68 -3.03
C GLN A 53 -2.46 31.14 -4.28
#